data_AF-A0A831WSI9-F1
#
_entry.id   AF-A0A831WSI9-F1
#
_cell.length_a   1.000
_cell.length_b   1.000
_cell.length_c   1.000
_cell.angle_alpha   90.00
_cell.angle_beta   90.00
_cell.angle_gamma   90.00
#
_symmetry.space_group_name_H-M   'P 1'
#
loop_
_entity.id
_entity.type
_entity.pdbx_description
1 polymer ?
#
loop_
_entity_poly.entity_id
_entity_poly.type
_entity_poly.pdbx_seq_one_letter_code
_entity_poly.pdbx_strand_id
1 'polypeptide(L)'
;IARFASIWLYMLAIAIAAKEDSHLRAGFIDNLIKSSKIKIILEILFKLIGLICIAIFVYWSIMQFRWIISTKQISLVSRMDMWIVYLSFVLGSILAAIHNLTHLIKTINKFKNLKGVNVNE
;
A
#
# COMPACT_ATOMS: atom_id res chain seq x y z
N ILE A 1 23.59 -10.81 -7.22
CA ILE A 1 23.56 -9.60 -6.38
C ILE A 1 22.64 -8.52 -6.97
N ALA A 2 22.86 -8.02 -8.20
CA ALA A 2 22.02 -6.99 -8.82
C ALA A 2 20.50 -7.32 -8.81
N ARG A 3 20.12 -8.57 -9.09
CA ARG A 3 18.71 -9.03 -9.05
C ARG A 3 18.07 -8.95 -7.65
N PHE A 4 18.86 -9.05 -6.59
CA PHE A 4 18.34 -8.93 -5.22
C PHE A 4 18.20 -7.47 -4.81
N ALA A 5 19.17 -6.64 -5.19
CA ALA A 5 19.08 -5.19 -4.99
C ALA A 5 17.88 -4.59 -5.75
N SER A 6 17.57 -5.07 -6.96
CA SER A 6 16.38 -4.62 -7.68
C SER A 6 15.09 -4.95 -6.95
N ILE A 7 14.98 -6.12 -6.30
CA ILE A 7 13.79 -6.49 -5.51
C ILE A 7 13.59 -5.51 -4.35
N TRP A 8 14.66 -5.16 -3.64
CA TRP A 8 14.62 -4.15 -2.58
C TRP A 8 14.14 -2.79 -3.11
N LEU A 9 14.69 -2.35 -4.24
CA LEU A 9 14.27 -1.10 -4.87
C LEU A 9 12.80 -1.14 -5.30
N TYR A 10 12.32 -2.25 -5.86
CA TYR A 10 10.91 -2.40 -6.22
C TYR A 10 9.99 -2.34 -4.99
N MET A 11 10.33 -3.02 -3.89
CA MET A 11 9.51 -2.98 -2.68
C MET A 11 9.46 -1.59 -2.06
N LEU A 12 10.58 -0.85 -2.08
CA LEU A 12 10.62 0.54 -1.64
C LEU A 12 9.85 1.47 -2.58
N ALA A 13 9.97 1.27 -3.89
CA ALA A 13 9.21 2.03 -4.88
C ALA A 13 7.70 1.85 -4.70
N ILE A 14 7.23 0.63 -4.40
CA ILE A 14 5.81 0.37 -4.09
C ILE A 14 5.37 1.15 -2.85
N ALA A 15 6.18 1.18 -1.79
CA ALA A 15 5.87 1.95 -0.58
C ALA A 15 5.81 3.47 -0.85
N ILE A 16 6.67 3.98 -1.73
CA ILE A 16 6.68 5.39 -2.15
C ILE A 16 5.48 5.70 -3.06
N ALA A 17 5.12 4.81 -3.97
CA ALA A 17 3.94 4.97 -4.83
C ALA A 17 2.66 4.99 -4.00
N ALA A 18 2.55 4.12 -2.97
CA ALA A 18 1.47 4.16 -2.00
C ALA A 18 1.40 5.52 -1.26
N LYS A 19 2.52 6.27 -1.22
CA LYS A 19 2.57 7.63 -0.71
C LYS A 19 1.98 8.69 -1.60
N GLU A 20 2.26 8.64 -2.89
CA GLU A 20 1.86 9.65 -3.88
C GLU A 20 0.44 9.47 -4.44
N ASP A 21 -0.24 8.37 -4.09
CA ASP A 21 -1.58 7.94 -4.56
C ASP A 21 -2.66 9.06 -4.58
N SER A 22 -2.52 10.11 -3.77
CA SER A 22 -3.47 11.23 -3.74
C SER A 22 -3.59 12.02 -5.04
N HIS A 23 -2.54 12.08 -5.89
CA HIS A 23 -2.57 12.90 -7.11
C HIS A 23 -3.08 12.16 -8.35
N LEU A 24 -2.75 10.87 -8.51
CA LEU A 24 -3.17 10.07 -9.67
C LEU A 24 -4.68 9.82 -9.70
N ARG A 25 -5.30 9.62 -8.53
CA ARG A 25 -6.72 9.27 -8.41
C ARG A 25 -7.67 10.44 -8.61
N ALA A 26 -7.26 11.64 -8.18
CA ALA A 26 -8.10 12.84 -8.30
C ALA A 26 -8.40 13.12 -9.79
N GLY A 27 -7.36 13.18 -10.63
CA GLY A 27 -7.52 13.44 -12.06
C GLY A 27 -8.28 12.35 -12.83
N PHE A 28 -8.09 11.07 -12.48
CA PHE A 28 -8.74 9.98 -13.20
C PHE A 28 -10.26 9.89 -12.90
N ILE A 29 -10.65 10.07 -11.64
CA ILE A 29 -12.07 10.03 -11.26
C ILE A 29 -12.78 11.33 -11.66
N ASP A 30 -12.09 12.48 -11.65
CA ASP A 30 -12.62 13.76 -12.14
C ASP A 30 -13.00 13.71 -13.63
N ASN A 31 -12.21 13.03 -14.46
CA ASN A 31 -12.51 12.92 -15.90
C ASN A 31 -13.65 11.95 -16.21
N LEU A 32 -13.90 10.94 -15.37
CA LEU A 32 -14.89 9.90 -15.65
C LEU A 32 -16.28 10.21 -15.07
N ILE A 33 -16.36 10.93 -13.94
CA ILE A 33 -17.62 11.10 -13.19
C ILE A 33 -17.83 12.56 -12.78
N LYS A 34 -18.82 13.22 -13.39
CA LYS A 34 -19.21 14.61 -13.07
C LYS A 34 -19.96 14.77 -11.74
N SER A 35 -20.52 13.71 -11.19
CA SER A 35 -21.30 13.77 -9.94
C SER A 35 -20.39 13.66 -8.71
N SER A 36 -20.32 14.74 -7.94
CA SER A 36 -19.46 14.88 -6.75
C SER A 36 -19.80 13.89 -5.62
N LYS A 37 -21.07 13.47 -5.48
CA LYS A 37 -21.47 12.46 -4.46
C LYS A 37 -20.96 11.06 -4.81
N ILE A 38 -21.10 10.64 -6.07
CA ILE A 38 -20.68 9.31 -6.55
C ILE A 38 -19.15 9.19 -6.51
N LYS A 39 -18.44 10.27 -6.87
CA LYS A 39 -16.99 10.36 -6.80
C LYS A 39 -16.46 10.05 -5.39
N ILE A 40 -17.06 10.64 -4.36
CA ILE A 40 -16.63 10.45 -2.97
C ILE A 40 -16.89 9.00 -2.49
N ILE A 41 -18.04 8.42 -2.84
CA ILE A 41 -18.38 7.04 -2.47
C ILE A 41 -17.38 6.06 -3.13
N LEU A 42 -17.11 6.23 -4.42
CA LEU A 42 -16.13 5.42 -5.12
C LEU A 42 -14.74 5.57 -4.54
N GLU A 43 -14.31 6.80 -4.22
CA GLU A 43 -12.99 7.05 -3.61
C GLU A 43 -12.84 6.29 -2.28
N ILE A 44 -13.88 6.27 -1.44
CA ILE A 44 -13.88 5.52 -0.18
C ILE A 44 -13.83 4.01 -0.44
N LEU A 45 -14.65 3.50 -1.35
CA LEU A 45 -14.68 2.07 -1.71
C LEU A 45 -13.30 1.59 -2.20
N PHE A 46 -12.69 2.37 -3.08
CA PHE A 46 -11.38 2.13 -3.65
C PHE A 46 -10.26 2.13 -2.60
N LYS A 47 -10.33 3.02 -1.61
CA LYS A 47 -9.41 3.03 -0.47
C LYS A 47 -9.63 1.83 0.45
N LEU A 48 -10.88 1.41 0.65
CA LEU A 48 -11.21 0.24 1.46
C LEU A 48 -10.65 -1.05 0.83
N ILE A 49 -10.85 -1.24 -0.48
CA ILE A 49 -10.25 -2.36 -1.24
C ILE A 49 -8.72 -2.31 -1.14
N GLY A 50 -8.11 -1.14 -1.34
CA GLY A 50 -6.65 -1.00 -1.23
C GLY A 50 -6.11 -1.40 0.13
N LEU A 51 -6.81 -1.00 1.21
CA LEU A 51 -6.46 -1.37 2.58
C LEU A 51 -6.52 -2.88 2.81
N ILE A 52 -7.58 -3.54 2.32
CA ILE A 52 -7.74 -5.00 2.45
C ILE A 52 -6.61 -5.73 1.72
N CYS A 53 -6.32 -5.34 0.49
CA CYS A 53 -5.23 -5.93 -0.29
C CYS A 53 -3.89 -5.81 0.43
N ILE A 54 -3.60 -4.64 1.00
CA ILE A 54 -2.34 -4.40 1.72
C ILE A 54 -2.29 -5.19 3.03
N ALA A 55 -3.41 -5.30 3.76
CA ALA A 55 -3.47 -6.12 4.98
C ALA A 55 -3.17 -7.60 4.68
N ILE A 56 -3.75 -8.15 3.61
CA ILE A 56 -3.45 -9.52 3.14
C ILE A 56 -1.98 -9.63 2.75
N PHE A 57 -1.44 -8.65 2.03
CA PHE A 57 -0.05 -8.66 1.59
C PHE A 57 0.95 -8.61 2.76
N VAL A 58 0.68 -7.82 3.80
CA VAL A 58 1.48 -7.81 5.03
C VAL A 58 1.43 -9.17 5.72
N TYR A 59 0.24 -9.75 5.88
CA TYR A 59 0.07 -11.05 6.51
C TYR A 59 0.88 -12.14 5.78
N TRP A 60 0.78 -12.19 4.45
CA TRP A 60 1.55 -13.14 3.63
C TRP A 60 3.05 -12.89 3.70
N SER A 61 3.49 -11.63 3.70
CA SER A 61 4.91 -11.27 3.80
C SER A 61 5.53 -11.80 5.10
N ILE A 62 4.82 -11.66 6.23
CA ILE A 62 5.26 -12.17 7.53
C ILE A 62 5.28 -13.71 7.54
N MET A 63 4.23 -14.35 7.00
CA MET A 63 4.16 -15.81 6.92
C MET A 63 5.32 -16.37 6.11
N GLN A 64 5.60 -15.76 4.95
CA GLN A 64 6.68 -16.17 4.07
C GLN A 64 8.06 -15.99 4.71
N PHE A 65 8.26 -14.87 5.43
CA PHE A 65 9.51 -14.62 6.17
C PHE A 65 9.75 -15.68 7.25
N ARG A 66 8.73 -16.06 8.02
CA ARG A 66 8.84 -17.14 9.02
C ARG A 66 9.18 -18.48 8.36
N TRP A 67 8.54 -18.78 7.24
CA TRP A 67 8.77 -20.02 6.49
C TRP A 67 10.21 -20.11 5.95
N ILE A 68 10.77 -19.00 5.46
CA ILE A 68 12.14 -18.96 4.93
C ILE A 68 13.20 -19.19 6.01
N ILE A 69 12.96 -18.63 7.20
CA ILE A 69 13.84 -18.82 8.37
C ILE A 69 13.81 -20.28 8.82
N SER A 70 12.63 -20.87 8.90
CA SER A 70 12.47 -22.27 9.30
C SER A 70 13.14 -23.23 8.32
N THR A 71 13.04 -22.96 7.02
CA THR A 71 13.57 -23.84 5.97
C THR A 71 15.06 -23.60 5.70
N LYS A 72 15.66 -22.55 6.30
CA LYS A 72 17.06 -22.11 6.07
C LYS A 72 17.41 -22.12 4.58
N GLN A 73 16.52 -21.59 3.74
CA GLN A 73 16.70 -21.63 2.30
C GLN A 73 17.89 -20.78 1.87
N ILE A 74 18.87 -21.45 1.28
CA ILE A 74 20.09 -20.85 0.73
C ILE A 74 19.93 -20.77 -0.79
N SER A 75 20.27 -19.63 -1.38
CA SER A 75 20.32 -19.47 -2.83
C SER A 75 21.40 -20.38 -3.43
N LEU A 76 21.04 -21.33 -4.29
CA LEU A 76 21.97 -22.23 -5.00
C LEU A 76 23.01 -21.47 -5.85
N VAL A 77 22.64 -20.30 -6.37
CA VAL A 77 23.48 -19.52 -7.31
C VAL A 77 24.38 -18.51 -6.57
N SER A 78 23.91 -17.90 -5.48
CA SER A 78 24.62 -16.81 -4.80
C SER A 78 25.14 -17.19 -3.42
N ARG A 79 24.83 -18.39 -2.90
CA ARG A 79 25.08 -18.85 -1.51
C ARG A 79 24.65 -17.86 -0.42
N MET A 80 23.74 -16.95 -0.77
CA MET A 80 23.23 -15.94 0.14
C MET A 80 21.95 -16.49 0.76
N ASP A 81 21.79 -16.25 2.05
CA ASP A 81 20.56 -16.64 2.73
C ASP A 81 19.39 -15.80 2.22
N MET A 82 18.31 -16.46 1.83
CA MET A 82 17.15 -15.80 1.22
C MET A 82 16.39 -14.88 2.17
N TRP A 83 16.60 -14.99 3.49
CA TRP A 83 15.93 -14.14 4.49
C TRP A 83 16.15 -12.65 4.23
N ILE A 84 17.31 -12.26 3.70
CA ILE A 84 17.63 -10.86 3.35
C ILE A 84 16.70 -10.34 2.24
N VAL A 85 16.32 -11.19 1.29
CA VAL A 85 15.43 -10.79 0.18
C VAL A 85 14.00 -10.69 0.68
N TYR A 86 13.54 -11.66 1.46
CA TYR A 86 12.17 -11.66 2.02
C TYR A 86 11.96 -10.57 3.08
N LEU A 87 13.02 -10.14 3.76
CA LEU A 87 12.97 -8.98 4.66
C LEU A 87 12.52 -7.71 3.93
N SER A 88 12.89 -7.55 2.65
CA SER A 88 12.47 -6.40 1.85
C SER A 88 10.95 -6.35 1.63
N PHE A 89 10.31 -7.51 1.48
CA PHE A 89 8.85 -7.62 1.37
C PHE A 89 8.16 -7.25 2.67
N VAL A 90 8.69 -7.70 3.81
CA VAL A 90 8.17 -7.35 5.14
C VAL A 90 8.29 -5.84 5.36
N LEU A 91 9.47 -5.25 5.11
CA LEU A 91 9.66 -3.81 5.29
C LEU A 91 8.79 -3.00 4.32
N GLY A 92 8.78 -3.34 3.02
CA GLY A 92 7.98 -2.64 2.03
C GLY A 92 6.48 -2.71 2.31
N SER A 93 5.97 -3.88 2.72
CA SER A 93 4.55 -4.06 3.07
C SER A 93 4.16 -3.27 4.32
N ILE A 94 5.00 -3.24 5.35
CA ILE A 94 4.77 -2.44 6.57
C ILE A 94 4.71 -0.95 6.23
N LEU A 95 5.67 -0.44 5.45
CA LEU A 95 5.67 0.97 5.04
C LEU A 95 4.42 1.30 4.21
N ALA A 96 4.06 0.44 3.25
CA ALA A 96 2.86 0.62 2.44
C ALA A 96 1.58 0.62 3.29
N ALA A 97 1.51 -0.21 4.34
CA ALA A 97 0.39 -0.28 5.27
C ALA A 97 0.26 0.99 6.12
N ILE A 98 1.37 1.48 6.69
CA ILE A 98 1.40 2.75 7.44
C ILE A 98 0.91 3.89 6.57
N HIS A 99 1.37 3.95 5.33
CA HIS A 99 1.00 5.02 4.42
C HIS A 99 -0.47 4.95 4.01
N ASN A 100 -0.99 3.75 3.73
CA ASN A 100 -2.41 3.57 3.44
C ASN A 100 -3.31 3.91 4.62
N LEU A 101 -2.93 3.55 5.84
CA LEU A 101 -3.65 3.94 7.05
C LEU A 101 -3.69 5.48 7.20
N THR A 102 -2.57 6.14 6.95
CA THR A 102 -2.49 7.61 6.97
C THR A 102 -3.41 8.25 5.93
N HIS A 103 -3.45 7.70 4.71
CA HIS A 103 -4.35 8.17 3.66
C HIS A 103 -5.83 7.92 3.98
N LEU A 104 -6.15 6.82 4.65
CA LEU A 104 -7.51 6.52 5.11
C LEU A 104 -7.98 7.56 6.14
N ILE A 105 -7.17 7.84 7.15
CA ILE A 105 -7.46 8.84 8.19
C ILE A 105 -7.67 10.23 7.55
N LYS A 106 -6.79 10.63 6.61
CA LYS A 106 -6.94 11.90 5.89
C LYS A 106 -8.25 11.97 5.09
N THR A 107 -8.66 10.89 4.42
CA THR A 107 -9.93 10.86 3.67
C THR A 107 -11.14 10.93 4.59
N ILE A 108 -11.12 10.23 5.73
CA ILE A 108 -12.19 10.30 6.73
C ILE A 108 -12.32 11.72 7.27
N ASN A 109 -11.20 12.38 7.60
CA ASN A 109 -11.19 13.76 8.07
C ASN A 109 -11.71 14.74 7.01
N LYS A 110 -11.30 14.57 5.74
CA LYS A 110 -11.82 15.36 4.61
C LYS A 110 -13.33 15.19 4.45
N PHE A 111 -13.84 13.96 4.58
CA PHE A 111 -15.27 13.68 4.51
C PHE A 111 -16.05 14.30 5.67
N LYS A 112 -15.51 14.25 6.90
CA LYS A 112 -16.12 14.88 8.08
C LYS A 112 -16.23 16.40 7.93
N ASN A 113 -15.18 17.05 7.40
CA ASN A 113 -15.22 18.49 7.13
C ASN A 113 -16.22 18.85 6.02
N LEU A 114 -16.35 18.05 4.97
CA LEU A 114 -17.36 18.28 3.91
C LEU A 114 -18.80 18.14 4.43
N LYS A 115 -19.06 17.19 5.35
CA LYS A 115 -20.36 17.09 6.02
C LYS A 115 -20.63 18.24 6.99
N GLY A 116 -19.61 18.75 7.69
CA GLY A 116 -19.75 19.88 8.62
C GLY A 116 -20.06 21.21 7.93
N VAL A 117 -19.65 21.40 6.68
CA VAL A 117 -19.98 22.60 5.88
C VAL A 117 -21.42 22.57 5.38
N ASN A 118 -21.93 21.41 4.96
CA ASN A 118 -23.30 21.25 4.43
C ASN A 118 -24.43 21.27 5.49
N VAL A 119 -24.13 21.44 6.78
CA VAL A 119 -25.14 21.55 7.85
C VAL A 119 -25.41 23.02 8.22
N ASN A 120 -24.61 23.95 7.69
CA ASN A 120 -24.70 25.38 7.97
C ASN A 120 -25.24 26.20 6.79
N GLU A 121 -25.74 25.55 5.74
CA GLU A 121 -26.53 26.15 4.63
C GLU A 121 -27.96 25.59 4.67
#